data_AF-A0A7C7AJ33-F1
#
_entry.id   AF-A0A7C7AJ33-F1
#
_cell.length_a   1.000
_cell.length_b   1.000
_cell.length_c   1.000
_cell.angle_alpha   90.00
_cell.angle_beta   90.00
_cell.angle_gamma   90.00
#
_symmetry.space_group_name_H-M   'P 1'
#
loop_
_entity.id
_entity.type
_entity.pdbx_description
1 polymer ?
#
loop_
_entity_poly.entity_id
_entity_poly.type
_entity_poly.pdbx_seq_one_letter_code
_entity_poly.pdbx_strand_id
1 'polypeptide(L)'
;MKVSYIMTREERIEADKIIDEILKNIITPYMNDHEKVKAVHDYIVLNSRYDRNSVYYSDYDLLTRGTSVCNGYALLTYNMLNKLNIPIKLVSGIAGGEAHIWNMVKLGDYWFHLDVTWDDPVSARDSVYYTYYMLSEKEISKDHTIDKDINLPKATKNYYDYLKELSYEKLLVETGLNMYDEENFAKDEAQLKAILTTKITCRPLMISVRFDKSISQDSIIDAMSQLYKYDYISVINYNQSDYDIKGEGKILNLFITYNETPDDIVAEFAKKVYNTASEVKYNVYALYGNKKVDITKDVYIYLYDSNKLTVNKGTLRFKEPGNYNLLFEYQGLDKKVSITGLNAEAFNYITDKKQENYVNVKVYDQYIDFSSVNQWPVIEEGRTMVPLRAVFEVLNCKVRWEESSKSAIVEHGTTKIIIPANSTTAYVNGKPYSLDVPAKIINDRVLIPLRFVSEAIEKTVIWDDLNKTVLIY
;
A
#
# COMPACT_ATOMS: atom_id res chain seq x y z
N MET A 1 -1.03 38.27 33.25
CA MET A 1 -0.62 38.15 31.84
C MET A 1 -1.88 38.31 30.98
N LYS A 2 -1.92 39.29 30.08
CA LYS A 2 -2.89 39.27 28.98
C LYS A 2 -2.34 38.28 27.95
N VAL A 3 -3.06 37.19 27.70
CA VAL A 3 -2.72 36.24 26.64
C VAL A 3 -3.25 36.82 25.34
N SER A 4 -2.37 37.05 24.37
CA SER A 4 -2.73 37.42 23.00
C SER A 4 -2.80 36.15 22.16
N TYR A 5 -3.92 35.96 21.46
CA TYR A 5 -4.10 34.85 20.53
C TYR A 5 -3.76 35.30 19.12
N ILE A 6 -3.12 34.43 18.35
CA ILE A 6 -2.78 34.66 16.94
C ILE A 6 -3.97 34.53 16.00
N MET A 7 -5.13 34.10 16.51
CA MET A 7 -6.35 33.85 15.74
C MET A 7 -7.59 34.05 16.63
N THR A 8 -8.69 34.49 16.02
CA THR A 8 -10.02 34.61 16.64
C THR A 8 -10.77 33.27 16.69
N ARG A 9 -11.87 33.21 17.43
CA ARG A 9 -12.71 32.00 17.51
C ARG A 9 -13.40 31.72 16.17
N GLU A 10 -13.85 32.77 15.50
CA GLU A 10 -14.51 32.72 14.21
C GLU A 10 -13.58 32.15 13.14
N GLU A 11 -12.32 32.60 13.12
CA GLU A 11 -11.28 32.08 12.22
C GLU A 11 -10.94 30.61 12.50
N ARG A 12 -10.90 30.16 13.76
CA ARG A 12 -10.73 28.72 14.09
C ARG A 12 -11.87 27.88 13.53
N ILE A 13 -13.12 28.33 13.70
CA ILE A 13 -14.30 27.62 13.19
C ILE A 13 -14.23 27.51 11.66
N GLU A 14 -13.80 28.58 10.99
CA GLU A 14 -13.66 28.58 9.54
C GLU A 14 -12.51 27.70 9.06
N ALA A 15 -11.34 27.77 9.71
CA ALA A 15 -10.21 26.89 9.45
C ALA A 15 -10.61 25.40 9.58
N ASP A 16 -11.40 25.06 10.60
CA ASP A 16 -11.86 23.68 10.79
C ASP A 16 -12.77 23.18 9.66
N LYS A 17 -13.64 24.04 9.12
CA LYS A 17 -14.46 23.68 7.95
C LYS A 17 -13.62 23.47 6.70
N ILE A 18 -12.66 24.38 6.44
CA ILE A 18 -11.75 24.27 5.30
C ILE A 18 -10.96 22.97 5.41
N ILE A 19 -10.43 22.64 6.59
CA ILE A 19 -9.75 21.37 6.83
C ILE A 19 -10.66 20.17 6.54
N ASP A 20 -11.92 20.19 7.00
CA ASP A 20 -12.85 19.08 6.75
C ASP A 20 -13.13 18.89 5.26
N GLU A 21 -13.25 19.98 4.49
CA GLU A 21 -13.42 19.93 3.03
C GLU A 21 -12.18 19.38 2.32
N ILE A 22 -10.98 19.80 2.74
CA ILE A 22 -9.72 19.30 2.19
C ILE A 22 -9.58 17.80 2.47
N LEU A 23 -9.76 17.39 3.73
CA LEU A 23 -9.62 15.99 4.13
C LEU A 23 -10.60 15.09 3.39
N LYS A 24 -11.82 15.56 3.12
CA LYS A 24 -12.80 14.83 2.30
C LYS A 24 -12.30 14.56 0.88
N ASN A 25 -11.48 15.44 0.31
CA ASN A 25 -10.98 15.33 -1.05
C ASN A 25 -9.70 14.50 -1.13
N ILE A 26 -8.82 14.57 -0.13
CA ILE A 26 -7.50 13.92 -0.18
C ILE A 26 -7.46 12.55 0.51
N ILE A 27 -8.44 12.23 1.37
CA ILE A 27 -8.49 10.96 2.11
C ILE A 27 -9.55 10.03 1.53
N THR A 28 -9.16 8.78 1.26
CA THR A 28 -10.08 7.71 0.81
C THR A 28 -10.28 6.65 1.90
N PRO A 29 -11.42 5.93 1.91
CA PRO A 29 -11.75 4.94 2.95
C PRO A 29 -10.74 3.79 3.11
N TYR A 30 -9.91 3.55 2.10
CA TYR A 30 -8.96 2.43 2.06
C TYR A 30 -7.51 2.83 2.37
N MET A 31 -7.26 4.11 2.66
CA MET A 31 -5.92 4.55 3.02
C MET A 31 -5.55 4.07 4.41
N ASN A 32 -4.36 3.49 4.55
CA ASN A 32 -3.76 3.25 5.86
C ASN A 32 -3.21 4.57 6.44
N ASP A 33 -2.85 4.57 7.73
CA ASP A 33 -2.46 5.81 8.40
C ASP A 33 -1.16 6.43 7.82
N HIS A 34 -0.25 5.64 7.26
CA HIS A 34 0.95 6.16 6.59
C HIS A 34 0.58 6.91 5.30
N GLU A 35 -0.34 6.35 4.51
CA GLU A 35 -0.86 7.00 3.29
C GLU A 35 -1.61 8.29 3.61
N LYS A 36 -2.37 8.32 4.72
CA LYS A 36 -3.05 9.53 5.19
C LYS A 36 -2.08 10.62 5.60
N VAL A 37 -1.03 10.29 6.37
CA VAL A 37 0.00 11.26 6.77
C VAL A 37 0.69 11.85 5.55
N LYS A 38 1.04 11.01 4.57
CA LYS A 38 1.61 11.46 3.30
C LYS A 38 0.66 12.39 2.55
N ALA A 39 -0.62 12.03 2.41
CA ALA A 39 -1.60 12.86 1.73
C ALA A 39 -1.74 14.25 2.38
N VAL A 40 -1.76 14.33 3.72
CA VAL A 40 -1.78 15.60 4.46
C VAL A 40 -0.50 16.40 4.23
N HIS A 41 0.65 15.76 4.36
CA HIS A 41 1.96 16.38 4.10
C HIS A 41 2.03 16.98 2.69
N ASP A 42 1.77 16.16 1.67
CA ASP A 42 1.87 16.55 0.26
C ASP A 42 0.89 17.69 -0.06
N TYR A 43 -0.33 17.64 0.48
CA TYR A 43 -1.30 18.72 0.32
C TYR A 43 -0.76 20.03 0.89
N ILE A 44 -0.24 20.02 2.12
CA ILE A 44 0.28 21.25 2.75
C ILE A 44 1.44 21.80 1.93
N VAL A 45 2.43 20.97 1.57
CA VAL A 45 3.60 21.42 0.79
C VAL A 45 3.19 22.00 -0.56
N LEU A 46 2.30 21.34 -1.30
CA LEU A 46 1.87 21.80 -2.62
C LEU A 46 1.07 23.12 -2.58
N ASN A 47 0.32 23.36 -1.49
CA ASN A 47 -0.61 24.50 -1.37
C ASN A 47 -0.09 25.64 -0.48
N SER A 48 1.14 25.56 0.01
CA SER A 48 1.70 26.51 0.98
C SER A 48 3.00 27.13 0.51
N ARG A 49 3.33 28.32 1.02
CA ARG A 49 4.60 29.02 0.78
C ARG A 49 5.13 29.65 2.07
N TYR A 50 6.39 29.35 2.40
CA TYR A 50 6.99 29.88 3.62
C TYR A 50 7.09 31.41 3.61
N ASP A 51 6.57 32.05 4.66
CA ASP A 51 6.61 33.50 4.82
C ASP A 51 7.95 33.97 5.41
N ARG A 52 8.88 34.37 4.54
CA ARG A 52 10.18 34.91 4.95
C ARG A 52 10.10 36.28 5.62
N ASN A 53 8.99 36.99 5.49
CA ASN A 53 8.80 38.31 6.10
C ASN A 53 8.20 38.23 7.50
N SER A 54 7.83 37.02 7.96
CA SER A 54 7.28 36.78 9.30
C SER A 54 6.05 37.67 9.59
N VAL A 55 5.12 37.72 8.65
CA VAL A 55 3.85 38.46 8.75
C VAL A 55 2.72 37.54 9.16
N TYR A 56 2.72 36.30 8.69
CA TYR A 56 1.65 35.32 8.89
C TYR A 56 2.14 34.15 9.75
N TYR A 57 1.36 33.79 10.77
CA TYR A 57 1.80 32.84 11.82
C TYR A 57 0.84 31.70 12.09
N SER A 58 -0.42 31.81 11.66
CA SER A 58 -1.45 30.81 11.96
C SER A 58 -1.59 29.77 10.84
N ASP A 59 -2.24 28.65 11.15
CA ASP A 59 -2.70 27.69 10.16
C ASP A 59 -3.85 28.25 9.31
N TYR A 60 -4.66 29.15 9.86
CA TYR A 60 -5.68 29.87 9.10
C TYR A 60 -5.09 30.77 8.02
N ASP A 61 -3.98 31.46 8.30
CA ASP A 61 -3.26 32.23 7.27
C ASP A 61 -2.76 31.30 6.16
N LEU A 62 -2.20 30.15 6.54
CA LEU A 62 -1.73 29.16 5.58
C LEU A 62 -2.87 28.65 4.69
N LEU A 63 -4.03 28.32 5.28
CA LEU A 63 -5.21 27.85 4.56
C LEU A 63 -5.85 28.90 3.63
N THR A 64 -5.92 30.15 4.07
CA THR A 64 -6.67 31.20 3.35
C THR A 64 -5.81 32.03 2.41
N ARG A 65 -4.51 32.12 2.66
CA ARG A 65 -3.56 32.94 1.90
C ARG A 65 -2.47 32.12 1.23
N GLY A 66 -2.32 30.86 1.60
CA GLY A 66 -1.24 29.99 1.11
C GLY A 66 0.12 30.35 1.68
N THR A 67 0.22 31.09 2.79
CA THR A 67 1.52 31.49 3.36
C THR A 67 1.50 31.68 4.88
N SER A 68 2.56 31.23 5.55
CA SER A 68 2.77 31.32 7.00
C SER A 68 4.22 30.97 7.36
N VAL A 69 4.65 31.22 8.60
CA VAL A 69 5.91 30.68 9.16
C VAL A 69 5.72 29.26 9.70
N CYS A 70 6.78 28.67 10.26
CA CYS A 70 6.82 27.29 10.76
C CYS A 70 5.65 26.92 11.70
N ASN A 71 5.20 27.87 12.51
CA ASN A 71 4.05 27.69 13.39
C ASN A 71 2.75 27.36 12.62
N GLY A 72 2.50 28.00 11.48
CA GLY A 72 1.32 27.72 10.66
C GLY A 72 1.34 26.31 10.06
N TYR A 73 2.51 25.88 9.56
CA TYR A 73 2.71 24.53 9.02
C TYR A 73 2.51 23.45 10.09
N ALA A 74 3.16 23.63 11.25
CA ALA A 74 3.10 22.66 12.33
C ALA A 74 1.68 22.56 12.94
N LEU A 75 0.97 23.68 13.06
CA LEU A 75 -0.43 23.70 13.54
C LEU A 75 -1.39 23.12 12.52
N LEU A 76 -1.24 23.41 11.23
CA LEU A 76 -2.10 22.84 10.19
C LEU A 76 -1.95 21.31 10.16
N THR A 77 -0.71 20.82 10.15
CA THR A 77 -0.39 19.39 10.22
C THR A 77 -0.99 18.75 11.47
N TYR A 78 -0.83 19.38 12.63
CA TYR A 78 -1.43 18.92 13.89
C TYR A 78 -2.96 18.81 13.79
N ASN A 79 -3.64 19.85 13.30
CA ASN A 79 -5.10 19.89 13.25
C ASN A 79 -5.66 18.88 12.22
N MET A 80 -5.02 18.73 11.06
CA MET A 80 -5.41 17.77 10.04
C MET A 80 -5.25 16.33 10.54
N LEU A 81 -4.09 15.96 11.10
CA LEU A 81 -3.85 14.59 11.58
C LEU A 81 -4.66 14.25 12.84
N ASN A 82 -4.91 15.22 13.72
CA ASN A 82 -5.77 15.01 14.88
C ASN A 82 -7.22 14.72 14.47
N LYS A 83 -7.76 15.39 13.44
CA LYS A 83 -9.09 15.08 12.87
C LYS A 83 -9.15 13.69 12.23
N LEU A 84 -8.02 13.16 11.76
CA LEU A 84 -7.90 11.79 11.28
C LEU A 84 -7.68 10.74 12.38
N ASN A 85 -7.68 11.17 13.66
CA ASN A 85 -7.37 10.35 14.83
C ASN A 85 -5.97 9.72 14.80
N ILE A 86 -5.01 10.37 14.11
CA ILE A 86 -3.61 9.95 14.07
C ILE A 86 -2.87 10.67 15.20
N PRO A 87 -2.26 9.95 16.17
CA PRO A 87 -1.62 10.61 17.29
C PRO A 87 -0.45 11.48 16.83
N ILE A 88 -0.51 12.76 17.20
CA ILE A 88 0.47 13.78 16.81
C ILE A 88 0.84 14.66 18.02
N LYS A 89 2.07 15.16 18.04
CA LYS A 89 2.59 16.12 19.02
C LYS A 89 3.25 17.29 18.29
N LEU A 90 3.20 18.45 18.92
CA LEU A 90 4.03 19.60 18.55
C LEU A 90 5.38 19.48 19.26
N VAL A 91 6.44 19.87 18.56
CA VAL A 91 7.81 19.92 19.06
C VAL A 91 8.34 21.32 18.83
N SER A 92 8.86 21.98 19.86
CA SER A 92 9.62 23.22 19.71
C SER A 92 11.09 22.99 19.99
N GLY A 93 11.91 23.84 19.40
CA GLY A 93 13.35 23.75 19.52
C GLY A 93 14.06 24.76 18.63
N ILE A 94 15.25 24.37 18.20
CA ILE A 94 16.09 25.14 17.28
C ILE A 94 16.34 24.31 16.03
N ALA A 95 16.20 24.90 14.86
CA ALA A 95 16.55 24.30 13.58
C ALA A 95 17.34 25.31 12.75
N GLY A 96 18.49 24.91 12.19
CA GLY A 96 19.31 25.81 11.37
C GLY A 96 19.84 27.05 12.11
N GLY A 97 19.84 27.03 13.45
CA GLY A 97 20.26 28.14 14.31
C GLY A 97 19.12 29.11 14.72
N GLU A 98 17.89 28.89 14.27
CA GLU A 98 16.73 29.73 14.60
C GLU A 98 15.68 28.94 15.41
N ALA A 99 14.85 29.66 16.17
CA ALA A 99 13.75 29.04 16.90
C ALA A 99 12.74 28.43 15.90
N HIS A 100 12.34 27.19 16.15
CA HIS A 100 11.56 26.40 15.21
C HIS A 100 10.52 25.52 15.90
N ILE A 101 9.47 25.16 15.15
CA ILE A 101 8.40 24.28 15.59
C ILE A 101 8.01 23.32 14.47
N TRP A 102 7.90 22.04 14.82
CA TRP A 102 7.54 20.95 13.92
C TRP A 102 6.69 19.91 14.63
N ASN A 103 6.50 18.72 14.05
CA ASN A 103 5.63 17.68 14.57
C ASN A 103 6.36 16.36 14.88
N MET A 104 5.74 15.55 15.74
CA MET A 104 5.98 14.12 15.83
C MET A 104 4.69 13.36 15.62
N VAL A 105 4.73 12.31 14.80
CA VAL A 105 3.58 11.50 14.41
C VAL A 105 3.79 10.07 14.87
N LYS A 106 2.75 9.44 15.42
CA LYS A 106 2.76 8.03 15.80
C LYS A 106 2.16 7.17 14.68
N LEU A 107 2.92 6.17 14.22
CA LEU A 107 2.50 5.18 13.24
C LEU A 107 2.77 3.78 13.81
N GLY A 108 1.70 3.01 14.02
CA GLY A 108 1.77 1.76 14.79
C GLY A 108 2.26 2.02 16.22
N ASP A 109 3.35 1.36 16.59
CA ASP A 109 3.97 1.50 17.91
C ASP A 109 5.09 2.55 17.96
N TYR A 110 5.44 3.15 16.82
CA TYR A 110 6.63 4.01 16.70
C TYR A 110 6.25 5.48 16.51
N TRP A 111 7.09 6.36 17.03
CA TRP A 111 7.02 7.79 16.78
C TRP A 111 8.10 8.21 15.79
N PHE A 112 7.78 9.19 14.94
CA PHE A 112 8.68 9.78 13.95
C PHE A 112 8.53 11.30 13.96
N HIS A 113 9.62 12.02 13.68
CA HIS A 113 9.59 13.46 13.46
C HIS A 113 9.09 13.78 12.04
N LEU A 114 8.32 14.84 11.92
CA LEU A 114 7.82 15.37 10.67
C LEU A 114 7.98 16.89 10.68
N ASP A 115 8.77 17.41 9.75
CA ASP A 115 8.88 18.86 9.55
C ASP A 115 8.45 19.24 8.13
N VAL A 116 7.14 19.47 8.00
CA VAL A 116 6.51 19.90 6.75
C VAL A 116 7.04 21.26 6.28
N THR A 117 7.56 22.08 7.20
CA THR A 117 8.12 23.40 6.85
C THR A 117 9.40 23.25 6.04
N TRP A 118 10.30 22.38 6.47
CA TRP A 118 11.59 22.16 5.80
C TRP A 118 11.48 21.26 4.56
N ASP A 119 10.33 20.60 4.38
CA ASP A 119 9.96 19.89 3.17
C ASP A 119 9.22 20.76 2.12
N ASP A 120 8.88 22.03 2.44
CA ASP A 120 8.37 23.01 1.47
C ASP A 120 9.49 23.61 0.61
N PRO A 121 9.57 23.29 -0.69
CA PRO A 121 10.60 23.80 -1.57
C PRO A 121 10.32 25.25 -1.97
N VAL A 122 10.94 26.19 -1.26
CA VAL A 122 10.74 27.64 -1.49
C VAL A 122 10.97 28.09 -2.95
N SER A 123 11.77 27.35 -3.73
CA SER A 123 12.09 27.64 -5.14
C SER A 123 11.39 26.76 -6.18
N ALA A 124 10.73 25.65 -5.81
CA ALA A 124 10.18 24.67 -6.76
C ALA A 124 8.69 24.38 -6.48
N ARG A 125 7.82 25.24 -7.03
CA ARG A 125 6.39 25.39 -6.66
C ARG A 125 5.48 24.17 -6.81
N ASP A 126 5.88 23.18 -7.61
CA ASP A 126 5.09 21.99 -7.93
C ASP A 126 5.80 20.69 -7.49
N SER A 127 6.74 20.79 -6.55
CA SER A 127 7.50 19.67 -6.02
C SER A 127 7.22 19.48 -4.53
N VAL A 128 7.40 18.25 -4.05
CA VAL A 128 7.28 17.90 -2.63
C VAL A 128 8.59 17.27 -2.21
N TYR A 129 9.24 17.79 -1.17
CA TYR A 129 10.44 17.16 -0.63
C TYR A 129 10.06 16.24 0.53
N TYR A 130 10.88 15.22 0.80
CA TYR A 130 10.66 14.27 1.90
C TYR A 130 11.93 14.14 2.77
N THR A 131 12.73 15.20 2.80
CA THR A 131 14.02 15.21 3.51
C THR A 131 13.80 15.20 5.02
N TYR A 132 12.71 15.81 5.50
CA TYR A 132 12.31 15.86 6.90
C TYR A 132 11.01 15.09 7.19
N TYR A 133 10.75 14.08 6.36
CA TYR A 133 9.58 13.22 6.43
C TYR A 133 9.86 11.94 7.24
N MET A 134 9.15 11.79 8.37
CA MET A 134 9.19 10.60 9.23
C MET A 134 10.60 10.22 9.72
N LEU A 135 11.35 11.20 10.24
CA LEU A 135 12.70 10.99 10.72
C LEU A 135 12.77 10.37 12.12
N SER A 136 13.77 9.54 12.34
CA SER A 136 14.20 9.09 13.67
C SER A 136 14.93 10.20 14.42
N GLU A 137 15.10 10.02 15.73
CA GLU A 137 15.84 10.91 16.62
C GLU A 137 17.27 11.14 16.12
N LYS A 138 17.93 10.08 15.62
CA LYS A 138 19.29 10.14 15.09
C LYS A 138 19.39 11.02 13.84
N GLU A 139 18.32 11.06 13.05
CA GLU A 139 18.28 11.77 11.78
C GLU A 139 17.95 13.24 11.99
N ILE A 140 16.89 13.54 12.76
CA ILE A 140 16.47 14.92 13.04
C ILE A 140 17.51 15.68 13.86
N SER A 141 18.23 15.01 14.78
CA SER A 141 19.16 15.68 15.71
C SER A 141 20.43 16.23 15.06
N LYS A 142 20.54 16.20 13.73
CA LYS A 142 21.73 16.64 12.98
C LYS A 142 21.75 18.15 12.79
N ASP A 143 20.57 18.73 12.62
CA ASP A 143 20.35 20.15 12.39
C ASP A 143 19.20 20.71 13.24
N HIS A 144 18.45 19.83 13.93
CA HIS A 144 17.46 20.21 14.94
C HIS A 144 17.91 19.89 16.35
N THR A 145 17.50 20.71 17.30
CA THR A 145 17.65 20.48 18.74
C THR A 145 16.31 20.71 19.43
N ILE A 146 15.84 19.75 20.22
CA ILE A 146 14.57 19.84 20.96
C ILE A 146 14.76 20.64 22.25
N ASP A 147 13.78 21.47 22.61
CA ASP A 147 13.77 22.18 23.88
C ASP A 147 13.75 21.22 25.09
N LYS A 148 14.60 21.50 26.09
CA LYS A 148 14.84 20.61 27.24
C LYS A 148 13.62 20.39 28.13
N ASP A 149 12.65 21.30 28.09
CA ASP A 149 11.49 21.29 28.98
C ASP A 149 10.29 20.50 28.43
N ILE A 150 10.43 19.89 27.23
CA ILE A 150 9.36 19.12 26.60
C ILE A 150 9.59 17.62 26.80
N ASN A 151 8.66 16.97 27.49
CA ASN A 151 8.65 15.51 27.61
C ASN A 151 8.01 14.87 26.36
N LEU A 152 8.86 14.41 25.43
CA LEU A 152 8.45 13.76 24.19
C LEU A 152 8.78 12.26 24.18
N PRO A 153 7.98 11.43 23.49
CA PRO A 153 8.38 10.08 23.15
C PRO A 153 9.62 10.10 22.25
N LYS A 154 10.40 9.02 22.24
CA LYS A 154 11.59 8.91 21.38
C LYS A 154 11.27 8.30 20.03
N ALA A 155 11.84 8.86 18.96
CA ALA A 155 11.73 8.32 17.62
C ALA A 155 12.88 7.35 17.30
N THR A 156 12.79 6.09 17.73
CA THR A 156 13.92 5.15 17.64
C THR A 156 13.97 4.29 16.37
N LYS A 157 12.86 4.22 15.63
CA LYS A 157 12.73 3.37 14.44
C LYS A 157 13.13 4.16 13.20
N ASN A 158 13.92 3.56 12.31
CA ASN A 158 14.14 4.11 10.97
C ASN A 158 12.92 3.79 10.08
N TYR A 159 12.43 4.79 9.35
CA TYR A 159 11.18 4.67 8.60
C TYR A 159 11.30 3.81 7.34
N TYR A 160 12.46 3.80 6.66
CA TYR A 160 12.72 2.89 5.55
C TYR A 160 12.61 1.43 6.00
N ASP A 161 13.30 1.06 7.08
CA ASP A 161 13.24 -0.30 7.64
C ASP A 161 11.82 -0.67 8.04
N TYR A 162 11.07 0.28 8.61
CA TYR A 162 9.68 0.04 9.00
C TYR A 162 8.75 -0.20 7.80
N LEU A 163 8.89 0.58 6.72
CA LEU A 163 8.12 0.35 5.50
C LEU A 163 8.47 -0.98 4.83
N LYS A 164 9.73 -1.44 4.89
CA LYS A 164 10.12 -2.78 4.41
C LYS A 164 9.47 -3.89 5.23
N GLU A 165 9.41 -3.76 6.55
CA GLU A 165 8.72 -4.71 7.43
C GLU A 165 7.22 -4.79 7.12
N LEU A 166 6.60 -3.66 6.80
CA LEU A 166 5.19 -3.57 6.40
C LEU A 166 4.94 -3.96 4.93
N SER A 167 5.99 -4.16 4.13
CA SER A 167 5.90 -4.37 2.68
C SER A 167 5.19 -3.23 1.93
N TYR A 168 5.43 -1.98 2.34
CA TYR A 168 4.80 -0.78 1.78
C TYR A 168 5.65 -0.16 0.66
N GLU A 169 5.85 -0.92 -0.43
CA GLU A 169 6.72 -0.53 -1.55
C GLU A 169 6.28 0.78 -2.24
N LYS A 170 4.98 1.04 -2.35
CA LYS A 170 4.46 2.31 -2.89
C LYS A 170 5.03 3.52 -2.14
N LEU A 171 4.93 3.50 -0.81
CA LEU A 171 5.41 4.60 0.03
C LEU A 171 6.92 4.74 -0.05
N LEU A 172 7.67 3.63 -0.15
CA LEU A 172 9.12 3.68 -0.34
C LEU A 172 9.51 4.41 -1.63
N VAL A 173 8.80 4.17 -2.73
CA VAL A 173 9.07 4.83 -4.01
C VAL A 173 8.63 6.29 -3.98
N GLU A 174 7.39 6.57 -3.55
CA GLU A 174 6.83 7.93 -3.59
C GLU A 174 7.54 8.91 -2.64
N THR A 175 8.09 8.41 -1.53
CA THR A 175 8.89 9.23 -0.58
C THR A 175 10.40 9.17 -0.87
N GLY A 176 10.81 8.43 -1.92
CA GLY A 176 12.21 8.34 -2.33
C GLY A 176 13.09 7.45 -1.45
N LEU A 177 12.54 6.84 -0.40
CA LEU A 177 13.26 5.98 0.53
C LEU A 177 13.80 4.69 -0.12
N ASN A 178 13.25 4.25 -1.25
CA ASN A 178 13.83 3.16 -2.03
C ASN A 178 15.28 3.44 -2.50
N MET A 179 15.77 4.67 -2.42
CA MET A 179 17.20 4.99 -2.64
C MET A 179 18.16 4.27 -1.66
N TYR A 180 17.65 3.77 -0.53
CA TYR A 180 18.44 3.01 0.43
C TYR A 180 18.61 1.53 0.08
N ASP A 181 17.87 1.04 -0.92
CA ASP A 181 18.11 -0.27 -1.52
C ASP A 181 19.49 -0.25 -2.21
N GLU A 182 20.25 -1.34 -2.07
CA GLU A 182 21.64 -1.40 -2.56
C GLU A 182 21.74 -1.20 -4.09
N GLU A 183 20.74 -1.63 -4.85
CA GLU A 183 20.64 -1.41 -6.31
C GLU A 183 20.49 0.06 -6.71
N ASN A 184 20.11 0.93 -5.76
CA ASN A 184 19.90 2.36 -5.96
C ASN A 184 21.05 3.21 -5.42
N PHE A 185 22.20 2.58 -5.10
CA PHE A 185 23.42 3.28 -4.69
C PHE A 185 24.47 3.30 -5.82
N ALA A 186 24.72 4.49 -6.39
CA ALA A 186 25.73 4.67 -7.43
C ALA A 186 27.14 4.86 -6.84
N LYS A 187 28.09 3.99 -7.21
CA LYS A 187 29.51 4.11 -6.82
C LYS A 187 30.34 4.96 -7.78
N ASP A 188 29.86 5.10 -9.01
CA ASP A 188 30.51 5.86 -10.07
C ASP A 188 29.47 6.48 -11.01
N GLU A 189 29.93 7.32 -11.93
CA GLU A 189 29.09 8.03 -12.90
C GLU A 189 28.31 7.08 -13.83
N ALA A 190 28.91 5.95 -14.22
CA ALA A 190 28.26 4.99 -15.11
C ALA A 190 27.09 4.31 -14.41
N GLN A 191 27.25 3.97 -13.13
CA GLN A 191 26.17 3.45 -12.29
C GLN A 191 25.07 4.50 -12.06
N LEU A 192 25.44 5.76 -11.81
CA LEU A 192 24.46 6.84 -11.66
C LEU A 192 23.60 6.97 -12.93
N LYS A 193 24.22 6.99 -14.11
CA LYS A 193 23.52 7.01 -15.41
C LYS A 193 22.59 5.81 -15.58
N ALA A 194 23.06 4.61 -15.22
CA ALA A 194 22.28 3.38 -15.35
C ALA A 194 21.05 3.39 -14.43
N ILE A 195 21.20 3.82 -13.17
CA ILE A 195 20.09 3.91 -12.20
C ILE A 195 19.07 4.94 -12.67
N LEU A 196 19.49 6.15 -13.03
CA LEU A 196 18.60 7.20 -13.51
C LEU A 196 17.85 6.78 -14.79
N THR A 197 18.57 6.19 -15.75
CA THR A 197 17.98 5.67 -17.00
C THR A 197 16.99 4.55 -16.73
N THR A 198 17.22 3.71 -15.73
CA THR A 198 16.29 2.62 -15.37
C THR A 198 15.03 3.18 -14.71
N LYS A 199 15.18 4.05 -13.71
CA LYS A 199 14.06 4.62 -12.95
C LYS A 199 13.14 5.48 -13.81
N ILE A 200 13.67 6.25 -14.77
CA ILE A 200 12.84 7.10 -15.65
C ILE A 200 11.92 6.29 -16.57
N THR A 201 12.23 5.02 -16.87
CA THR A 201 11.46 4.22 -17.83
C THR A 201 9.99 4.03 -17.43
N CYS A 202 9.70 4.04 -16.13
CA CYS A 202 8.34 3.87 -15.62
C CYS A 202 7.64 5.20 -15.32
N ARG A 203 8.23 6.30 -15.79
CA ARG A 203 7.74 7.68 -15.72
C ARG A 203 7.22 8.11 -14.32
N PRO A 204 8.06 7.99 -13.27
CA PRO A 204 7.70 8.46 -11.93
C PRO A 204 7.75 9.99 -11.84
N LEU A 205 6.93 10.59 -10.99
CA LEU A 205 7.04 12.03 -10.70
C LEU A 205 8.32 12.39 -9.93
N MET A 206 8.93 11.42 -9.24
CA MET A 206 10.15 11.61 -8.47
C MET A 206 11.13 10.45 -8.66
N ILE A 207 12.41 10.77 -8.78
CA ILE A 207 13.51 9.80 -8.73
C ILE A 207 14.48 10.21 -7.62
N SER A 208 14.66 9.34 -6.63
CA SER A 208 15.68 9.49 -5.60
C SER A 208 16.78 8.45 -5.81
N VAL A 209 18.04 8.91 -5.75
CA VAL A 209 19.23 8.06 -5.91
C VAL A 209 20.27 8.45 -4.87
N ARG A 210 20.88 7.46 -4.24
CA ARG A 210 22.05 7.64 -3.39
C ARG A 210 23.31 7.48 -4.23
N PHE A 211 24.33 8.28 -4.00
CA PHE A 211 25.56 8.21 -4.77
C PHE A 211 26.80 8.52 -3.94
N ASP A 212 27.94 7.94 -4.33
CA ASP A 212 29.20 8.08 -3.60
C ASP A 212 29.72 9.53 -3.65
N LYS A 213 30.32 9.98 -2.54
CA LYS A 213 30.81 11.37 -2.39
C LYS A 213 31.91 11.74 -3.40
N SER A 214 32.55 10.75 -4.02
CA SER A 214 33.57 10.96 -5.06
C SER A 214 33.04 11.39 -6.42
N ILE A 215 31.74 11.22 -6.69
CA ILE A 215 31.14 11.61 -7.97
C ILE A 215 31.08 13.14 -8.05
N SER A 216 31.64 13.70 -9.13
CA SER A 216 31.74 15.14 -9.33
C SER A 216 30.41 15.79 -9.72
N GLN A 217 30.27 17.10 -9.49
CA GLN A 217 29.09 17.84 -9.93
C GLN A 217 28.89 17.78 -11.45
N ASP A 218 29.97 17.80 -12.24
CA ASP A 218 29.91 17.68 -13.70
C ASP A 218 29.38 16.29 -14.12
N SER A 219 29.83 15.24 -13.44
CA SER A 219 29.32 13.87 -13.64
C SER A 219 27.83 13.74 -13.32
N ILE A 220 27.35 14.43 -12.29
CA ILE A 220 25.92 14.47 -11.93
C ILE A 220 25.11 15.18 -13.03
N ILE A 221 25.58 16.36 -13.46
CA ILE A 221 24.94 17.14 -14.53
C ILE A 221 24.91 16.33 -15.84
N ASP A 222 26.01 15.67 -16.20
CA ASP A 222 26.06 14.80 -17.38
C ASP A 222 25.05 13.65 -17.25
N ALA A 223 25.03 12.94 -16.12
CA ALA A 223 24.08 11.85 -15.90
C ALA A 223 22.62 12.29 -16.00
N MET A 224 22.27 13.46 -15.46
CA MET A 224 20.94 14.05 -15.57
C MET A 224 20.62 14.47 -17.01
N SER A 225 21.57 15.07 -17.72
CA SER A 225 21.37 15.55 -19.09
C SER A 225 20.94 14.43 -20.05
N GLN A 226 21.39 13.19 -19.79
CA GLN A 226 21.02 12.03 -20.59
C GLN A 226 19.54 11.68 -20.51
N LEU A 227 18.81 12.17 -19.51
CA LEU A 227 17.37 11.98 -19.40
C LEU A 227 16.61 12.79 -20.45
N TYR A 228 17.14 13.93 -20.90
CA TYR A 228 16.51 14.74 -21.95
C TYR A 228 16.53 14.10 -23.35
N LYS A 229 17.15 12.92 -23.51
CA LYS A 229 16.97 12.10 -24.71
C LYS A 229 15.53 11.57 -24.84
N TYR A 230 14.77 11.58 -23.74
CA TYR A 230 13.37 11.19 -23.71
C TYR A 230 12.47 12.41 -23.98
N ASP A 231 11.86 12.45 -25.16
CA ASP A 231 11.03 13.54 -25.67
C ASP A 231 9.75 13.80 -24.86
N TYR A 232 9.34 12.86 -24.00
CA TYR A 232 8.19 13.02 -23.12
C TYR A 232 8.49 13.85 -21.87
N ILE A 233 9.76 14.13 -21.56
CA ILE A 233 10.15 14.96 -20.42
C ILE A 233 10.06 16.44 -20.78
N SER A 234 9.39 17.21 -19.94
CA SER A 234 9.30 18.67 -20.06
C SER A 234 10.39 19.35 -19.25
N VAL A 235 10.40 19.11 -17.94
CA VAL A 235 11.30 19.76 -16.98
C VAL A 235 11.78 18.72 -15.97
N ILE A 236 13.06 18.81 -15.60
CA ILE A 236 13.62 18.10 -14.46
C ILE A 236 14.13 19.16 -13.49
N ASN A 237 13.41 19.31 -12.38
CA ASN A 237 13.94 20.04 -11.23
C ASN A 237 14.74 19.05 -10.37
N TYR A 238 15.73 19.53 -9.63
CA TYR A 238 16.47 18.66 -8.74
C TYR A 238 16.91 19.38 -7.48
N ASN A 239 17.12 18.59 -6.43
CA ASN A 239 17.88 19.00 -5.26
C ASN A 239 18.94 17.95 -4.95
N GLN A 240 19.94 18.36 -4.17
CA GLN A 240 20.95 17.46 -3.63
C GLN A 240 21.03 17.63 -2.12
N SER A 241 21.28 16.53 -1.43
CA SER A 241 21.61 16.54 -0.01
C SER A 241 22.97 15.87 0.19
N ASP A 242 23.86 16.53 0.91
CA ASP A 242 25.13 15.95 1.35
C ASP A 242 24.95 14.90 2.45
N TYR A 243 23.71 14.71 2.89
CA TYR A 243 23.37 13.92 4.05
C TYR A 243 22.47 12.73 3.68
N ASP A 244 23.03 11.51 3.77
CA ASP A 244 22.30 10.25 3.75
C ASP A 244 22.24 9.61 5.14
N ILE A 245 21.19 8.83 5.41
CA ILE A 245 20.97 8.19 6.72
C ILE A 245 22.12 7.25 7.09
N LYS A 246 22.72 6.58 6.09
CA LYS A 246 23.84 5.65 6.25
C LYS A 246 25.19 6.37 6.46
N GLY A 247 25.31 7.66 6.11
CA GLY A 247 26.53 8.47 6.23
C GLY A 247 27.57 8.24 5.12
N GLU A 248 27.26 7.39 4.15
CA GLU A 248 28.19 6.84 3.16
C GLU A 248 28.15 7.58 1.82
N GLY A 249 27.11 8.37 1.57
CA GLY A 249 26.86 8.97 0.26
C GLY A 249 26.24 10.35 0.32
N LYS A 250 25.81 10.83 -0.84
CA LYS A 250 24.94 11.98 -1.05
C LYS A 250 23.64 11.50 -1.68
N ILE A 251 22.62 12.33 -1.65
CA ILE A 251 21.30 12.06 -2.25
C ILE A 251 21.06 13.04 -3.38
N LEU A 252 20.57 12.53 -4.51
CA LEU A 252 20.03 13.31 -5.63
C LEU A 252 18.55 13.00 -5.74
N ASN A 253 17.71 14.03 -5.64
CA ASN A 253 16.28 13.94 -5.92
C ASN A 253 15.97 14.69 -7.21
N LEU A 254 15.33 14.01 -8.16
CA LEU A 254 14.82 14.58 -9.39
C LEU A 254 13.29 14.63 -9.33
N PHE A 255 12.73 15.78 -9.68
CA PHE A 255 11.28 16.01 -9.82
C PHE A 255 10.97 16.22 -11.28
N ILE A 256 10.14 15.36 -11.83
CA ILE A 256 9.97 15.24 -13.28
C ILE A 256 8.57 15.74 -13.65
N THR A 257 8.55 16.70 -14.57
CA THR A 257 7.32 17.16 -15.23
C THR A 257 7.32 16.63 -16.65
N TYR A 258 6.23 16.01 -17.05
CA TYR A 258 6.02 15.47 -18.39
C TYR A 258 5.32 16.47 -19.31
N ASN A 259 5.53 16.34 -20.62
CA ASN A 259 4.92 17.25 -21.60
C ASN A 259 3.39 17.12 -21.67
N GLU A 260 2.87 15.94 -21.39
CA GLU A 260 1.44 15.65 -21.33
C GLU A 260 1.18 14.70 -20.15
N THR A 261 0.16 15.00 -19.36
CA THR A 261 -0.35 14.10 -18.31
C THR A 261 -1.65 13.47 -18.82
N PRO A 262 -1.81 12.14 -18.70
CA PRO A 262 -3.06 11.50 -19.12
C PRO A 262 -4.25 11.90 -18.25
N ASP A 263 -5.46 11.70 -18.77
CA ASP A 263 -6.71 11.91 -18.03
C ASP A 263 -7.03 10.73 -17.09
N ASP A 264 -6.70 9.51 -17.53
CA ASP A 264 -6.85 8.25 -16.76
C ASP A 264 -5.88 7.19 -17.29
N ILE A 265 -5.68 6.14 -16.49
CA ILE A 265 -5.03 4.90 -16.90
C ILE A 265 -5.98 3.71 -16.75
N VAL A 266 -5.94 2.81 -17.73
CA VAL A 266 -6.76 1.59 -17.76
C VAL A 266 -5.89 0.37 -17.90
N ALA A 267 -6.11 -0.61 -17.02
CA ALA A 267 -5.47 -1.91 -17.09
C ALA A 267 -6.48 -2.94 -17.60
N GLU A 268 -6.14 -3.60 -18.71
CA GLU A 268 -6.99 -4.55 -19.41
C GLU A 268 -6.47 -5.98 -19.21
N PHE A 269 -7.39 -6.84 -18.79
CA PHE A 269 -7.17 -8.25 -18.54
C PHE A 269 -8.22 -9.06 -19.28
N ALA A 270 -7.84 -10.19 -19.88
CA ALA A 270 -8.78 -11.06 -20.57
C ALA A 270 -9.83 -11.68 -19.61
N LYS A 271 -9.47 -11.89 -18.34
CA LYS A 271 -10.30 -12.40 -17.25
C LYS A 271 -9.88 -11.74 -15.93
N LYS A 272 -10.61 -11.97 -14.85
CA LYS A 272 -10.16 -11.59 -13.50
C LYS A 272 -9.70 -12.78 -12.65
N VAL A 273 -9.91 -14.00 -13.16
CA VAL A 273 -9.55 -15.25 -12.47
C VAL A 273 -8.72 -16.13 -13.38
N TYR A 274 -7.62 -16.64 -12.82
CA TYR A 274 -6.55 -17.28 -13.57
C TYR A 274 -5.96 -18.47 -12.85
N ASN A 275 -5.38 -19.38 -13.64
CA ASN A 275 -4.68 -20.53 -13.10
C ASN A 275 -3.31 -20.10 -12.57
N THR A 276 -2.92 -20.57 -11.38
CA THR A 276 -1.63 -20.24 -10.76
C THR A 276 -0.44 -20.75 -11.56
N ALA A 277 -0.58 -21.84 -12.32
CA ALA A 277 0.48 -22.32 -13.21
C ALA A 277 0.59 -21.50 -14.50
N SER A 278 -0.41 -20.66 -14.83
CA SER A 278 -0.47 -19.94 -16.09
C SER A 278 0.19 -18.57 -16.04
N GLU A 279 0.77 -18.18 -17.16
CA GLU A 279 1.20 -16.82 -17.40
C GLU A 279 0.01 -16.00 -17.90
N VAL A 280 -0.25 -14.88 -17.23
CA VAL A 280 -1.37 -13.98 -17.55
C VAL A 280 -0.84 -12.75 -18.24
N LYS A 281 -1.29 -12.53 -19.47
CA LYS A 281 -1.01 -11.29 -20.20
C LYS A 281 -1.96 -10.18 -19.75
N TYR A 282 -1.42 -8.98 -19.64
CA TYR A 282 -2.17 -7.75 -19.41
C TYR A 282 -1.63 -6.64 -20.29
N ASN A 283 -2.48 -5.65 -20.53
CA ASN A 283 -2.09 -4.40 -21.18
C ASN A 283 -2.50 -3.23 -20.31
N VAL A 284 -1.71 -2.17 -20.31
CA VAL A 284 -2.03 -0.92 -19.63
C VAL A 284 -1.99 0.20 -20.65
N TYR A 285 -3.00 1.06 -20.61
CA TYR A 285 -3.12 2.19 -21.51
C TYR A 285 -3.32 3.49 -20.75
N ALA A 286 -2.67 4.55 -21.24
CA ALA A 286 -2.92 5.92 -20.85
C ALA A 286 -3.93 6.56 -21.82
N LEU A 287 -4.90 7.28 -21.27
CA LEU A 287 -5.94 7.98 -22.03
C LEU A 287 -5.60 9.47 -22.09
N TYR A 288 -5.52 10.04 -23.29
CA TYR A 288 -5.28 11.47 -23.54
C TYR A 288 -6.40 11.99 -24.45
N GLY A 289 -7.48 12.48 -23.86
CA GLY A 289 -8.73 12.78 -24.54
C GLY A 289 -9.23 11.56 -25.33
N ASN A 290 -9.21 11.67 -26.66
CA ASN A 290 -9.64 10.59 -27.56
C ASN A 290 -8.51 9.61 -27.94
N LYS A 291 -7.28 9.80 -27.46
CA LYS A 291 -6.14 8.93 -27.75
C LYS A 291 -5.98 7.88 -26.64
N LYS A 292 -5.75 6.63 -27.02
CA LYS A 292 -5.40 5.52 -26.12
C LYS A 292 -3.99 5.03 -26.48
N VAL A 293 -3.04 5.16 -25.56
CA VAL A 293 -1.61 4.86 -25.77
C VAL A 293 -1.20 3.66 -24.92
N ASP A 294 -0.58 2.65 -25.52
CA ASP A 294 -0.07 1.49 -24.77
C ASP A 294 1.17 1.89 -23.95
N ILE A 295 1.06 1.77 -22.63
CA ILE A 295 2.09 2.08 -21.64
C ILE A 295 2.50 0.85 -20.83
N THR A 296 2.17 -0.36 -21.30
CA THR A 296 2.37 -1.63 -20.57
C THR A 296 3.82 -1.83 -20.10
N LYS A 297 4.81 -1.28 -20.82
CA LYS A 297 6.24 -1.38 -20.49
C LYS A 297 6.78 -0.22 -19.65
N ASP A 298 5.97 0.81 -19.47
CA ASP A 298 6.33 2.11 -18.89
C ASP A 298 5.58 2.38 -17.58
N VAL A 299 4.88 1.38 -17.03
CA VAL A 299 4.05 1.50 -15.82
C VAL A 299 4.75 0.87 -14.62
N TYR A 300 4.70 1.54 -13.47
CA TYR A 300 5.09 0.93 -12.20
C TYR A 300 3.96 0.04 -11.67
N ILE A 301 4.31 -1.11 -11.09
CA ILE A 301 3.33 -2.04 -10.53
C ILE A 301 3.76 -2.36 -9.11
N TYR A 302 3.02 -1.81 -8.14
CA TYR A 302 3.23 -2.12 -6.74
C TYR A 302 2.47 -3.39 -6.36
N LEU A 303 3.20 -4.33 -5.80
CA LEU A 303 2.67 -5.56 -5.23
C LEU A 303 2.45 -5.37 -3.75
N TYR A 304 1.24 -5.70 -3.27
CA TYR A 304 1.01 -5.80 -1.83
C TYR A 304 1.67 -7.04 -1.22
N ASP A 305 1.97 -8.07 -2.03
CA ASP A 305 2.73 -9.26 -1.63
C ASP A 305 3.60 -9.77 -2.80
N SER A 306 4.88 -9.38 -2.79
CA SER A 306 5.86 -9.75 -3.81
C SER A 306 6.30 -11.22 -3.74
N ASN A 307 6.05 -11.91 -2.62
CA ASN A 307 6.42 -13.31 -2.46
C ASN A 307 5.49 -14.23 -3.23
N LYS A 308 4.24 -13.81 -3.48
CA LYS A 308 3.17 -14.65 -4.05
C LYS A 308 2.87 -14.41 -5.53
N LEU A 309 3.40 -13.34 -6.12
CA LEU A 309 3.16 -12.97 -7.52
C LEU A 309 4.45 -12.46 -8.16
N THR A 310 4.76 -12.97 -9.35
CA THR A 310 5.81 -12.39 -10.19
C THR A 310 5.17 -11.48 -11.23
N VAL A 311 5.69 -10.26 -11.36
CA VAL A 311 5.29 -9.28 -12.37
C VAL A 311 6.44 -9.06 -13.32
N ASN A 312 6.17 -9.20 -14.62
CA ASN A 312 7.05 -8.76 -15.69
C ASN A 312 6.27 -7.77 -16.58
N LYS A 313 6.98 -7.00 -17.40
CA LYS A 313 6.39 -6.02 -18.32
C LYS A 313 5.40 -6.71 -19.29
N GLY A 314 4.11 -6.64 -18.97
CA GLY A 314 3.00 -7.26 -19.71
C GLY A 314 2.60 -8.69 -19.30
N THR A 315 3.27 -9.31 -18.32
CA THR A 315 2.87 -10.64 -17.82
C THR A 315 2.88 -10.78 -16.31
N LEU A 316 1.95 -11.58 -15.77
CA LEU A 316 1.85 -11.95 -14.36
C LEU A 316 1.95 -13.47 -14.22
N ARG A 317 2.55 -13.94 -13.13
CA ARG A 317 2.58 -15.36 -12.76
C ARG A 317 2.33 -15.50 -11.26
N PHE A 318 1.20 -16.11 -10.90
CA PHE A 318 0.88 -16.39 -9.51
C PHE A 318 1.70 -17.58 -9.02
N LYS A 319 2.10 -17.56 -7.76
CA LYS A 319 2.84 -18.66 -7.14
C LYS A 319 1.94 -19.53 -6.26
N GLU A 320 0.82 -18.98 -5.79
CA GLU A 320 -0.17 -19.69 -4.97
C GLU A 320 -1.60 -19.21 -5.27
N PRO A 321 -2.63 -19.93 -4.81
CA PRO A 321 -4.00 -19.44 -4.91
C PRO A 321 -4.29 -18.30 -3.93
N GLY A 322 -5.03 -17.27 -4.38
CA GLY A 322 -5.30 -16.09 -3.56
C GLY A 322 -5.99 -14.96 -4.32
N ASN A 323 -6.43 -13.96 -3.56
CA ASN A 323 -6.77 -12.64 -4.08
C ASN A 323 -5.52 -11.76 -4.12
N TYR A 324 -5.29 -11.11 -5.25
CA TYR A 324 -4.14 -10.24 -5.48
C TYR A 324 -4.63 -8.85 -5.86
N ASN A 325 -4.23 -7.87 -5.08
CA ASN A 325 -4.42 -6.47 -5.43
C ASN A 325 -3.14 -5.96 -6.12
N LEU A 326 -3.31 -5.25 -7.22
CA LEU A 326 -2.24 -4.60 -7.97
C LEU A 326 -2.53 -3.12 -8.03
N LEU A 327 -1.50 -2.31 -7.86
CA LEU A 327 -1.57 -0.88 -8.11
C LEU A 327 -0.65 -0.54 -9.27
N PHE A 328 -1.24 -0.11 -10.38
CA PHE A 328 -0.52 0.44 -11.52
C PHE A 328 -0.34 1.94 -11.31
N GLU A 329 0.85 2.47 -11.58
CA GLU A 329 1.13 3.90 -11.52
C GLU A 329 1.85 4.37 -12.78
N TYR A 330 1.42 5.52 -13.29
CA TYR A 330 2.04 6.18 -14.43
C TYR A 330 1.86 7.70 -14.32
N GLN A 331 2.97 8.44 -14.25
CA GLN A 331 2.96 9.90 -14.09
C GLN A 331 2.09 10.41 -12.93
N GLY A 332 2.08 9.68 -11.81
CA GLY A 332 1.30 10.01 -10.61
C GLY A 332 -0.18 9.63 -10.65
N LEU A 333 -0.71 9.14 -11.78
CA LEU A 333 -2.02 8.49 -11.80
C LEU A 333 -1.90 7.06 -11.34
N ASP A 334 -2.89 6.60 -10.58
CA ASP A 334 -2.92 5.24 -10.06
C ASP A 334 -4.19 4.45 -10.46
N LYS A 335 -4.04 3.12 -10.61
CA LYS A 335 -5.14 2.21 -10.92
C LYS A 335 -5.04 0.94 -10.10
N LYS A 336 -6.03 0.74 -9.23
CA LYS A 336 -6.17 -0.48 -8.43
C LYS A 336 -6.91 -1.55 -9.24
N VAL A 337 -6.36 -2.76 -9.25
CA VAL A 337 -7.00 -3.94 -9.85
C VAL A 337 -6.90 -5.13 -8.90
N SER A 338 -8.03 -5.79 -8.66
CA SER A 338 -8.07 -7.07 -7.95
C SER A 338 -8.23 -8.23 -8.93
N ILE A 339 -7.41 -9.27 -8.76
CA ILE A 339 -7.43 -10.50 -9.56
C ILE A 339 -7.30 -11.72 -8.65
N THR A 340 -7.80 -12.85 -9.10
CA THR A 340 -7.77 -14.11 -8.34
C THR A 340 -6.91 -15.15 -9.03
N GLY A 341 -5.93 -15.69 -8.30
CA GLY A 341 -5.19 -16.88 -8.69
C GLY A 341 -5.82 -18.12 -8.06
N LEU A 342 -6.10 -19.15 -8.86
CA LEU A 342 -6.60 -20.47 -8.40
C LEU A 342 -5.81 -21.60 -9.05
N ASN A 343 -5.75 -22.78 -8.43
CA ASN A 343 -5.09 -23.93 -9.07
C ASN A 343 -5.95 -24.49 -10.24
N ALA A 344 -5.41 -25.46 -10.98
CA ALA A 344 -6.14 -26.06 -12.11
C ALA A 344 -7.43 -26.79 -11.70
N GLU A 345 -7.40 -27.49 -10.57
CA GLU A 345 -8.54 -28.28 -10.07
C GLU A 345 -9.74 -27.39 -9.73
N ALA A 346 -9.48 -26.17 -9.27
CA ALA A 346 -10.50 -25.18 -8.93
C ALA A 346 -11.44 -24.86 -10.11
N PHE A 347 -10.91 -24.85 -11.35
CA PHE A 347 -11.70 -24.49 -12.54
C PHE A 347 -12.81 -25.49 -12.88
N ASN A 348 -12.80 -26.66 -12.23
CA ASN A 348 -13.89 -27.63 -12.35
C ASN A 348 -15.14 -27.26 -11.54
N TYR A 349 -15.00 -26.35 -10.56
CA TYR A 349 -16.04 -26.08 -9.57
C TYR A 349 -16.38 -24.59 -9.41
N ILE A 350 -15.84 -23.68 -10.23
CA ILE A 350 -16.07 -22.24 -10.05
C ILE A 350 -16.93 -21.62 -11.15
N THR A 351 -17.64 -20.55 -10.80
CA THR A 351 -18.41 -19.72 -11.72
C THR A 351 -18.49 -18.27 -11.24
N ASP A 352 -18.65 -17.35 -12.18
CA ASP A 352 -18.92 -15.93 -11.93
C ASP A 352 -20.39 -15.66 -11.56
N LYS A 353 -21.28 -16.61 -11.83
CA LYS A 353 -22.72 -16.46 -11.62
C LYS A 353 -23.14 -16.96 -10.25
N LYS A 354 -23.80 -16.09 -9.48
CA LYS A 354 -24.53 -16.51 -8.28
C LYS A 354 -25.68 -17.41 -8.71
N GLN A 355 -25.77 -18.60 -8.11
CA GLN A 355 -26.86 -19.53 -8.34
C GLN A 355 -28.03 -19.23 -7.39
N GLU A 356 -29.27 -19.48 -7.82
CA GLU A 356 -30.48 -19.30 -6.99
C GLU A 356 -30.68 -20.48 -6.02
N ASN A 357 -29.71 -20.68 -5.12
CA ASN A 357 -29.77 -21.72 -4.09
C ASN A 357 -29.94 -21.10 -2.70
N TYR A 358 -30.49 -21.90 -1.79
CA TYR A 358 -30.70 -21.50 -0.38
C TYR A 358 -29.39 -21.16 0.35
N VAL A 359 -28.29 -21.82 -0.04
CA VAL A 359 -26.94 -21.52 0.45
C VAL A 359 -25.96 -21.56 -0.71
N ASN A 360 -25.16 -20.51 -0.84
CA ASN A 360 -24.05 -20.42 -1.78
C ASN A 360 -22.71 -20.42 -1.05
N VAL A 361 -21.66 -20.80 -1.75
CA VAL A 361 -20.28 -20.70 -1.25
C VAL A 361 -19.48 -19.89 -2.25
N LYS A 362 -18.72 -18.92 -1.75
CA LYS A 362 -17.83 -18.09 -2.53
C LYS A 362 -16.43 -18.22 -1.96
N VAL A 363 -15.49 -18.69 -2.77
CA VAL A 363 -14.06 -18.74 -2.43
C VAL A 363 -13.40 -17.58 -3.16
N TYR A 364 -12.76 -16.68 -2.41
CA TYR A 364 -12.24 -15.44 -2.93
C TYR A 364 -13.36 -14.63 -3.64
N ASP A 365 -13.22 -14.36 -4.94
CA ASP A 365 -14.22 -13.64 -5.73
C ASP A 365 -15.13 -14.55 -6.59
N GLN A 366 -14.98 -15.88 -6.52
CA GLN A 366 -15.71 -16.85 -7.34
C GLN A 366 -16.71 -17.68 -6.56
N TYR A 367 -17.88 -17.94 -7.16
CA TYR A 367 -18.87 -18.87 -6.62
C TYR A 367 -18.48 -20.31 -6.91
N ILE A 368 -18.85 -21.23 -6.01
CA ILE A 368 -18.76 -22.66 -6.27
C ILE A 368 -19.98 -23.12 -7.05
N ASP A 369 -19.76 -23.74 -8.21
CA ASP A 369 -20.75 -24.43 -9.02
C ASP A 369 -20.93 -25.88 -8.56
N PHE A 370 -21.89 -26.07 -7.67
CA PHE A 370 -22.27 -27.38 -7.14
C PHE A 370 -23.04 -28.26 -8.14
N SER A 371 -23.46 -27.73 -9.30
CA SER A 371 -24.15 -28.53 -10.31
C SER A 371 -23.23 -29.61 -10.91
N SER A 372 -21.93 -29.31 -11.01
CA SER A 372 -20.88 -30.24 -11.45
C SER A 372 -20.79 -31.52 -10.60
N VAL A 373 -21.13 -31.42 -9.31
CA VAL A 373 -21.09 -32.55 -8.36
C VAL A 373 -22.47 -33.08 -8.00
N ASN A 374 -23.54 -32.46 -8.53
CA ASN A 374 -24.94 -32.76 -8.26
C ASN A 374 -25.28 -32.89 -6.76
N GLN A 375 -24.67 -32.04 -5.93
CA GLN A 375 -24.91 -32.01 -4.50
C GLN A 375 -24.67 -30.60 -3.97
N TRP A 376 -25.73 -29.96 -3.49
CA TRP A 376 -25.68 -28.61 -2.96
C TRP A 376 -25.33 -28.59 -1.48
N PRO A 377 -24.84 -27.45 -0.95
CA PRO A 377 -24.74 -27.22 0.47
C PRO A 377 -26.09 -27.36 1.16
N VAL A 378 -26.09 -27.85 2.40
CA VAL A 378 -27.27 -27.91 3.25
C VAL A 378 -26.99 -27.26 4.59
N ILE A 379 -28.02 -26.71 5.24
CA ILE A 379 -27.91 -26.26 6.63
C ILE A 379 -28.44 -27.38 7.51
N GLU A 380 -27.62 -27.84 8.43
CA GLU A 380 -27.99 -28.82 9.44
C GLU A 380 -27.58 -28.30 10.81
N GLU A 381 -28.53 -28.24 11.76
CA GLU A 381 -28.28 -27.77 13.14
C GLU A 381 -27.54 -26.41 13.20
N GLY A 382 -27.84 -25.52 12.25
CA GLY A 382 -27.20 -24.21 12.15
C GLY A 382 -25.76 -24.24 11.62
N ARG A 383 -25.34 -25.32 10.97
CA ARG A 383 -24.04 -25.46 10.28
C ARG A 383 -24.23 -25.68 8.80
N THR A 384 -23.44 -24.96 8.00
CA THR A 384 -23.39 -25.17 6.56
C THR A 384 -22.52 -26.39 6.24
N MET A 385 -23.17 -27.44 5.78
CA MET A 385 -22.56 -28.68 5.32
C MET A 385 -22.30 -28.59 3.82
N VAL A 386 -21.09 -28.87 3.37
CA VAL A 386 -20.70 -28.74 1.95
C VAL A 386 -20.06 -30.01 1.40
N PRO A 387 -20.23 -30.31 0.09
CA PRO A 387 -19.45 -31.34 -0.58
C PRO A 387 -17.96 -31.03 -0.46
N LEU A 388 -17.23 -31.89 0.23
CA LEU A 388 -15.85 -31.63 0.64
C LEU A 388 -14.95 -31.24 -0.55
N ARG A 389 -14.94 -32.05 -1.62
CA ARG A 389 -14.05 -31.82 -2.77
C ARG A 389 -14.32 -30.50 -3.48
N ALA A 390 -15.59 -30.17 -3.74
CA ALA A 390 -15.99 -29.00 -4.52
C ALA A 390 -15.56 -27.68 -3.87
N VAL A 391 -15.44 -27.64 -2.55
CA VAL A 391 -14.99 -26.43 -1.83
C VAL A 391 -13.48 -26.45 -1.60
N PHE A 392 -12.92 -27.58 -1.14
CA PHE A 392 -11.55 -27.60 -0.65
C PHE A 392 -10.48 -27.80 -1.74
N GLU A 393 -10.80 -28.40 -2.89
CA GLU A 393 -9.87 -28.42 -4.03
C GLU A 393 -9.63 -27.00 -4.59
N VAL A 394 -10.66 -26.13 -4.55
CA VAL A 394 -10.56 -24.70 -4.90
C VAL A 394 -9.62 -23.96 -3.94
N LEU A 395 -9.61 -24.36 -2.67
CA LEU A 395 -8.70 -23.87 -1.62
C LEU A 395 -7.36 -24.60 -1.60
N ASN A 396 -6.96 -25.21 -2.71
CA ASN A 396 -5.67 -25.90 -2.86
C ASN A 396 -5.45 -27.13 -1.98
N CYS A 397 -6.53 -27.73 -1.47
CA CYS A 397 -6.43 -28.96 -0.70
C CYS A 397 -6.44 -30.18 -1.63
N LYS A 398 -5.56 -31.14 -1.38
CA LYS A 398 -5.67 -32.48 -1.96
C LYS A 398 -6.69 -33.26 -1.17
N VAL A 399 -7.77 -33.66 -1.81
CA VAL A 399 -8.84 -34.42 -1.15
C VAL A 399 -8.90 -35.82 -1.74
N ARG A 400 -8.81 -36.85 -0.89
CA ARG A 400 -8.93 -38.25 -1.30
C ARG A 400 -9.79 -39.04 -0.34
N TRP A 401 -10.38 -40.11 -0.85
CA TRP A 401 -11.10 -41.09 -0.04
C TRP A 401 -10.17 -42.26 0.31
N GLU A 402 -10.17 -42.67 1.57
CA GLU A 402 -9.48 -43.85 2.07
C GLU A 402 -10.50 -44.92 2.40
N GLU A 403 -10.53 -45.97 1.59
CA GLU A 403 -11.57 -47.00 1.65
C GLU A 403 -11.41 -47.90 2.87
N SER A 404 -10.16 -48.20 3.26
CA SER A 404 -9.83 -49.07 4.38
C SER A 404 -10.34 -48.53 5.73
N SER A 405 -10.30 -47.21 5.91
CA SER A 405 -10.73 -46.52 7.12
C SER A 405 -12.04 -45.73 6.95
N LYS A 406 -12.70 -45.84 5.80
CA LYS A 406 -13.93 -45.11 5.44
C LYS A 406 -13.84 -43.62 5.79
N SER A 407 -12.74 -43.00 5.39
CA SER A 407 -12.39 -41.64 5.78
C SER A 407 -12.05 -40.77 4.58
N ALA A 408 -12.50 -39.53 4.60
CA ALA A 408 -11.97 -38.50 3.72
C ALA A 408 -10.67 -37.95 4.32
N ILE A 409 -9.66 -37.77 3.47
CA ILE A 409 -8.36 -37.21 3.83
C ILE A 409 -8.18 -35.92 3.05
N VAL A 410 -7.93 -34.83 3.76
CA VAL A 410 -7.67 -33.50 3.22
C VAL A 410 -6.24 -33.12 3.60
N GLU A 411 -5.41 -32.77 2.62
CA GLU A 411 -4.03 -32.35 2.82
C GLU A 411 -3.84 -30.94 2.24
N HIS A 412 -3.34 -30.01 3.07
CA HIS A 412 -3.06 -28.63 2.69
C HIS A 412 -1.79 -28.14 3.38
N GLY A 413 -0.72 -27.88 2.61
CA GLY A 413 0.58 -27.56 3.18
C GLY A 413 1.08 -28.67 4.11
N THR A 414 1.31 -28.33 5.37
CA THR A 414 1.69 -29.27 6.44
C THR A 414 0.51 -29.84 7.21
N THR A 415 -0.71 -29.36 6.95
CA THR A 415 -1.92 -29.78 7.63
C THR A 415 -2.53 -31.00 6.96
N LYS A 416 -2.78 -32.04 7.74
CA LYS A 416 -3.52 -33.23 7.34
C LYS A 416 -4.76 -33.41 8.21
N ILE A 417 -5.91 -33.48 7.57
CA ILE A 417 -7.21 -33.65 8.22
C ILE A 417 -7.78 -35.02 7.79
N ILE A 418 -8.12 -35.85 8.76
CA ILE A 418 -8.78 -37.14 8.53
C ILE A 418 -10.18 -37.07 9.10
N ILE A 419 -11.18 -37.29 8.25
CA ILE A 419 -12.59 -37.23 8.59
C ILE A 419 -13.23 -38.58 8.30
N PRO A 420 -13.41 -39.44 9.32
CA PRO A 420 -14.22 -40.63 9.19
C PRO A 420 -15.68 -40.29 8.85
N ALA A 421 -16.29 -41.05 7.94
CA ALA A 421 -17.70 -40.87 7.62
C ALA A 421 -18.60 -41.21 8.82
N ASN A 422 -19.71 -40.48 8.95
CA ASN A 422 -20.71 -40.64 10.02
C ASN A 422 -20.13 -40.52 11.44
N SER A 423 -19.01 -39.79 11.58
CA SER A 423 -18.32 -39.55 12.84
C SER A 423 -18.44 -38.08 13.25
N THR A 424 -18.57 -37.84 14.56
CA THR A 424 -18.43 -36.51 15.17
C THR A 424 -16.97 -36.18 15.50
N THR A 425 -16.04 -37.10 15.30
CA THR A 425 -14.61 -36.88 15.56
C THR A 425 -13.85 -36.83 14.24
N ALA A 426 -13.10 -35.75 14.02
CA ALA A 426 -12.10 -35.60 12.97
C ALA A 426 -10.71 -35.47 13.61
N TYR A 427 -9.65 -35.66 12.82
CA TYR A 427 -8.28 -35.59 13.30
C TYR A 427 -7.50 -34.57 12.48
N VAL A 428 -6.90 -33.59 13.15
CA VAL A 428 -6.00 -32.61 12.53
C VAL A 428 -4.59 -32.90 13.02
N ASN A 429 -3.69 -33.26 12.10
CA ASN A 429 -2.31 -33.68 12.40
C ASN A 429 -2.24 -34.78 13.49
N GLY A 430 -3.19 -35.71 13.45
CA GLY A 430 -3.30 -36.83 14.39
C GLY A 430 -3.99 -36.52 15.72
N LYS A 431 -4.24 -35.24 16.04
CA LYS A 431 -4.97 -34.84 17.25
C LYS A 431 -6.48 -34.85 16.99
N PRO A 432 -7.30 -35.43 17.89
CA PRO A 432 -8.76 -35.47 17.71
C PRO A 432 -9.40 -34.10 17.98
N TYR A 433 -10.42 -33.78 17.19
CA TYR A 433 -11.29 -32.62 17.30
C TYR A 433 -12.75 -33.04 17.11
N SER A 434 -13.65 -32.43 17.89
CA SER A 434 -15.09 -32.66 17.74
C SER A 434 -15.65 -31.77 16.62
N LEU A 435 -16.51 -32.35 15.80
CA LEU A 435 -17.37 -31.67 14.85
C LEU A 435 -18.69 -31.33 15.53
N ASP A 436 -19.21 -30.14 15.27
CA ASP A 436 -20.53 -29.73 15.76
C ASP A 436 -21.65 -30.59 15.16
N VAL A 437 -21.49 -30.99 13.91
CA VAL A 437 -22.39 -31.90 13.17
C VAL A 437 -21.51 -32.98 12.54
N PRO A 438 -21.87 -34.28 12.65
CA PRO A 438 -21.07 -35.35 12.08
C PRO A 438 -20.92 -35.21 10.57
N ALA A 439 -19.76 -35.63 10.04
CA ALA A 439 -19.61 -35.75 8.59
C ALA A 439 -20.58 -36.80 8.04
N LYS A 440 -21.21 -36.55 6.89
CA LYS A 440 -22.24 -37.42 6.33
C LYS A 440 -21.93 -37.81 4.90
N ILE A 441 -22.43 -38.97 4.49
CA ILE A 441 -22.48 -39.36 3.09
C ILE A 441 -23.90 -39.13 2.58
N ILE A 442 -24.06 -38.21 1.63
CA ILE A 442 -25.33 -37.93 0.94
C ILE A 442 -25.06 -37.99 -0.56
N ASN A 443 -25.85 -38.79 -1.30
CA ASN A 443 -25.68 -38.96 -2.75
C ASN A 443 -24.24 -39.29 -3.18
N ASP A 444 -23.59 -40.22 -2.45
CA ASP A 444 -22.18 -40.61 -2.66
C ASP A 444 -21.18 -39.43 -2.56
N ARG A 445 -21.50 -38.41 -1.77
CA ARG A 445 -20.63 -37.27 -1.46
C ARG A 445 -20.47 -37.13 0.04
N VAL A 446 -19.24 -36.91 0.48
CA VAL A 446 -18.95 -36.57 1.87
C VAL A 446 -19.27 -35.09 2.07
N LEU A 447 -20.24 -34.81 2.93
CA LEU A 447 -20.56 -33.48 3.42
C LEU A 447 -19.97 -33.28 4.80
N ILE A 448 -19.41 -32.09 5.02
CA ILE A 448 -18.75 -31.73 6.27
C ILE A 448 -19.12 -30.29 6.67
N PRO A 449 -19.10 -29.93 7.97
CA PRO A 449 -19.17 -28.54 8.38
C PRO A 449 -18.04 -27.73 7.71
N LEU A 450 -18.41 -26.81 6.81
CA LEU A 450 -17.45 -26.02 6.02
C LEU A 450 -16.43 -25.32 6.92
N ARG A 451 -16.93 -24.67 7.98
CA ARG A 451 -16.13 -23.87 8.90
C ARG A 451 -14.97 -24.66 9.52
N PHE A 452 -15.21 -25.91 9.92
CA PHE A 452 -14.20 -26.75 10.56
C PHE A 452 -12.96 -26.94 9.68
N VAL A 453 -13.16 -27.37 8.43
CA VAL A 453 -12.04 -27.63 7.52
C VAL A 453 -11.38 -26.33 7.09
N SER A 454 -12.16 -25.28 6.80
CA SER A 454 -11.61 -23.97 6.45
C SER A 454 -10.72 -23.38 7.54
N GLU A 455 -11.16 -23.36 8.79
CA GLU A 455 -10.37 -22.80 9.90
C GLU A 455 -9.16 -23.69 10.23
N ALA A 456 -9.26 -25.01 10.06
CA ALA A 456 -8.12 -25.93 10.22
C ALA A 456 -7.01 -25.70 9.18
N ILE A 457 -7.31 -25.11 8.03
CA ILE A 457 -6.34 -24.68 7.01
C ILE A 457 -6.09 -23.16 7.04
N GLU A 458 -6.38 -22.51 8.18
CA GLU A 458 -6.12 -21.09 8.44
C GLU A 458 -6.90 -20.13 7.53
N LYS A 459 -8.07 -20.54 7.05
CA LYS A 459 -8.97 -19.69 6.24
C LYS A 459 -10.04 -19.02 7.08
N THR A 460 -10.39 -17.81 6.68
CA THR A 460 -11.44 -17.02 7.33
C THR A 460 -12.80 -17.33 6.71
N VAL A 461 -13.82 -17.59 7.54
CA VAL A 461 -15.18 -17.92 7.09
C VAL A 461 -16.20 -16.91 7.62
N ILE A 462 -16.87 -16.22 6.69
CA ILE A 462 -17.89 -15.20 6.97
C ILE A 462 -19.22 -15.64 6.38
N TRP A 463 -20.31 -15.45 7.14
CA TRP A 463 -21.67 -15.62 6.63
C TRP A 463 -22.22 -14.26 6.18
N ASP A 464 -22.55 -14.15 4.90
CA ASP A 464 -23.30 -13.02 4.34
C ASP A 464 -24.79 -13.40 4.34
N ASP A 465 -25.52 -12.89 5.33
CA ASP A 465 -26.93 -13.20 5.51
C ASP A 465 -27.83 -12.60 4.42
N LEU A 466 -27.45 -11.44 3.86
CA LEU A 466 -28.20 -10.79 2.80
C LEU A 466 -28.14 -11.63 1.52
N ASN A 467 -26.96 -12.14 1.19
CA ASN A 467 -26.77 -12.94 0.00
C ASN A 467 -27.00 -14.44 0.21
N LYS A 468 -27.17 -14.89 1.45
CA LYS A 468 -27.18 -16.31 1.84
C LYS A 468 -25.94 -17.04 1.30
N THR A 469 -24.78 -16.45 1.52
CA THR A 469 -23.50 -16.91 0.97
C THR A 469 -22.47 -17.06 2.09
N VAL A 470 -21.78 -18.20 2.11
CA VAL A 470 -20.55 -18.37 2.88
C VAL A 470 -19.37 -17.82 2.07
N LEU A 471 -18.63 -16.87 2.62
CA LEU A 471 -17.43 -16.29 2.04
C LEU A 471 -16.19 -16.92 2.68
N ILE A 472 -15.22 -17.35 1.86
CA ILE A 472 -13.95 -17.93 2.31
C ILE A 472 -12.78 -17.14 1.71
N TYR A 473 -11.84 -16.72 2.58
CA TYR A 473 -10.63 -15.97 2.23
C TYR A 473 -9.37 -16.62 2.81
#